data_AF-A0A966QFV4-F1
#
_entry.id   AF-A0A966QFV4-F1
#
_cell.length_a   1.000
_cell.length_b   1.000
_cell.length_c   1.000
_cell.angle_alpha   90.00
_cell.angle_beta   90.00
_cell.angle_gamma   90.00
#
_symmetry.space_group_name_H-M   'P 1'
#
loop_
_entity.id
_entity.type
_entity.pdbx_description
1 polymer ?
#
loop_
_entity_poly.entity_id
_entity_poly.type
_entity_poly.pdbx_seq_one_letter_code
_entity_poly.pdbx_strand_id
1 'polypeptide(L)'
;GLTRRVSEGEVFQGAVTRVIPIGAFVEILPGKEGMIHISQLSEARVEKVEDVVNVGDQVTVRVREIDNRGRINLTLRGVPQADAPLPG
;
A
#
# COMPACT_ATOMS: atom_id res chain seq x y z
N GLY A 1 -19.20 -14.70 11.57
CA GLY A 1 -18.50 -14.61 10.26
C GLY A 1 -17.15 -13.98 10.50
N LEU A 2 -16.07 -14.68 10.17
CA LEU A 2 -14.70 -14.32 10.54
C LEU A 2 -14.16 -13.22 9.60
N THR A 3 -14.70 -12.00 9.69
CA THR A 3 -14.09 -10.84 9.01
C THR A 3 -12.81 -10.47 9.73
N ARG A 4 -11.69 -11.00 9.25
CA ARG A 4 -10.34 -10.61 9.66
C ARG A 4 -10.23 -9.09 9.48
N ARG A 5 -10.33 -8.37 10.61
CA ARG A 5 -10.36 -6.91 10.68
C ARG A 5 -8.97 -6.43 10.31
N VAL A 6 -8.82 -5.86 9.13
CA VAL A 6 -7.63 -5.06 8.83
C VAL A 6 -7.87 -3.75 9.57
N SER A 7 -6.89 -3.25 10.31
CA SER A 7 -7.06 -2.02 11.10
C SER A 7 -6.40 -0.84 10.39
N GLU A 8 -7.05 0.31 10.45
CA GLU A 8 -6.47 1.56 9.94
C GLU A 8 -5.18 1.88 10.70
N GLY A 9 -4.13 2.24 9.96
CA GLY A 9 -2.81 2.54 10.51
C GLY A 9 -1.86 1.34 10.59
N GLU A 10 -2.31 0.12 10.32
CA GLU A 10 -1.41 -1.04 10.21
C GLU A 10 -0.58 -0.99 8.93
N VAL A 11 0.63 -1.53 9.02
CA VAL A 11 1.56 -1.66 7.91
C VAL A 11 1.55 -3.11 7.44
N PHE A 12 1.35 -3.31 6.14
CA PHE A 12 1.38 -4.62 5.50
C PHE A 12 2.40 -4.63 4.37
N GLN A 13 2.96 -5.80 4.11
CA GLN A 13 3.75 -6.04 2.91
C GLN A 13 2.79 -6.55 1.84
N GLY A 14 2.74 -5.86 0.71
CA GLY A 14 1.86 -6.22 -0.39
C GLY A 14 2.63 -6.37 -1.68
N ALA A 15 2.10 -7.23 -2.55
CA ALA A 15 2.65 -7.42 -3.89
C ALA A 15 1.81 -6.63 -4.90
N VAL A 16 2.48 -5.88 -5.77
CA VAL A 16 1.79 -5.13 -6.82
C VAL A 16 1.19 -6.13 -7.81
N THR A 17 -0.13 -6.22 -7.87
CA THR A 17 -0.82 -7.10 -8.82
C THR A 17 -1.09 -6.39 -10.14
N ARG A 18 -1.27 -5.07 -10.10
CA ARG A 18 -1.57 -4.27 -11.29
C ARG A 18 -1.16 -2.83 -11.12
N VAL A 19 -0.56 -2.22 -12.14
CA VAL A 19 -0.25 -0.77 -12.16
C VAL A 19 -1.11 -0.09 -13.21
N ILE A 20 -1.60 1.11 -12.90
CA ILE A 20 -2.37 1.96 -13.83
C ILE A 20 -1.80 3.39 -13.81
N PRO A 21 -2.09 4.25 -14.80
CA PRO A 21 -1.46 5.58 -14.89
C PRO A 21 -1.75 6.51 -13.69
N ILE A 22 -2.84 6.27 -12.97
CA ILE A 22 -3.27 7.09 -11.82
C ILE A 22 -2.94 6.46 -10.46
N GLY A 23 -2.35 5.25 -10.42
CA GLY A 23 -2.04 4.54 -9.19
C GLY A 23 -1.64 3.08 -9.38
N ALA A 24 -1.43 2.35 -8.29
CA ALA A 24 -1.09 0.92 -8.31
C ALA A 24 -2.00 0.12 -7.37
N PHE A 25 -2.41 -1.06 -7.83
CA PHE A 25 -3.10 -2.07 -7.04
C PHE A 25 -2.07 -3.01 -6.42
N VAL A 26 -2.22 -3.17 -5.11
CA VAL A 26 -1.34 -3.98 -4.28
C VAL A 26 -2.20 -4.92 -3.47
N GLU A 27 -1.95 -6.21 -3.61
CA GLU A 27 -2.60 -7.23 -2.80
C GLU A 27 -1.78 -7.43 -1.53
N ILE A 28 -2.40 -7.17 -0.38
CA ILE A 28 -1.76 -7.36 0.94
C ILE A 28 -2.22 -8.66 1.61
N LEU A 29 -3.42 -9.13 1.29
CA LEU A 29 -4.05 -10.31 1.90
C LEU A 29 -5.05 -10.94 0.91
N PRO A 30 -5.28 -12.26 0.97
CA PRO A 30 -6.23 -12.93 0.08
C PRO A 30 -7.66 -12.38 0.28
N GLY A 31 -8.21 -11.77 -0.77
CA GLY A 31 -9.52 -11.10 -0.76
C GLY A 31 -9.52 -9.66 -0.26
N LYS A 32 -8.34 -9.05 -0.12
CA LYS A 32 -8.12 -7.69 0.40
C LYS A 32 -7.10 -6.99 -0.50
N GLU A 33 -7.62 -6.26 -1.48
CA GLU A 33 -6.81 -5.48 -2.41
C GLU A 33 -6.79 -4.02 -2.00
N GLY A 34 -5.59 -3.45 -2.02
CA GLY A 34 -5.42 -2.03 -1.80
C GLY A 34 -5.00 -1.28 -3.04
N MET A 35 -5.35 -0.01 -3.10
CA MET A 35 -4.97 0.88 -4.19
C MET A 35 -4.17 2.06 -3.63
N ILE A 36 -3.04 2.34 -4.25
CA ILE A 36 -2.19 3.47 -3.95
C ILE A 36 -2.36 4.48 -5.07
N HIS A 37 -2.78 5.70 -4.73
CA HIS A 37 -2.88 6.78 -5.71
C HIS A 37 -1.48 7.28 -6.10
N ILE A 38 -1.28 7.72 -7.34
CA ILE A 38 0.01 8.30 -7.79
C ILE A 38 0.49 9.44 -6.88
N SER A 39 -0.45 10.23 -6.35
CA SER A 39 -0.18 11.32 -5.39
C SER A 39 0.22 10.85 -3.98
N GLN A 40 0.03 9.56 -3.68
CA GLN A 40 0.40 8.92 -2.41
C GLN A 40 1.69 8.10 -2.55
N LEU A 41 2.16 7.84 -3.77
CA LEU A 41 3.45 7.22 -4.07
C LEU A 41 4.62 8.18 -3.86
N SER A 42 4.45 9.46 -4.18
CA SER A 42 5.46 10.48 -3.95
C SER A 42 4.86 11.89 -3.94
N GLU A 43 5.53 12.81 -3.24
CA GLU A 43 5.20 14.25 -3.22
C GLU A 43 5.63 14.94 -4.51
N ALA A 44 6.65 14.39 -5.16
CA ALA A 44 7.14 14.86 -6.44
C ALA A 44 6.17 14.47 -7.57
N ARG A 45 6.21 15.21 -8.68
CA ARG A 45 5.42 14.91 -9.87
C ARG A 45 5.92 13.60 -10.49
N VAL A 46 5.29 12.50 -10.11
CA VAL A 46 5.50 11.19 -10.73
C VAL A 46 4.79 11.22 -12.08
N GLU A 47 5.54 11.08 -13.17
CA GLU A 47 4.97 10.99 -14.53
C GLU A 47 4.44 9.58 -14.82
N LYS A 48 5.07 8.56 -14.25
CA LYS A 48 4.68 7.16 -14.40
C LYS A 48 4.79 6.42 -13.08
N VAL A 49 3.68 5.79 -12.70
CA VAL A 49 3.58 4.94 -11.50
C VAL A 49 4.53 3.74 -11.61
N GLU A 50 4.72 3.24 -12.83
CA GLU A 50 5.59 2.10 -13.18
C GLU A 50 7.07 2.35 -12.87
N ASP A 51 7.54 3.60 -12.93
CA ASP A 51 8.91 3.96 -12.55
C ASP A 51 9.14 3.88 -11.02
N VAL A 52 8.06 3.94 -10.23
CA VAL A 52 8.12 3.91 -8.76
C VAL A 52 7.75 2.53 -8.22
N VAL A 53 6.76 1.87 -8.82
CA VAL A 53 6.28 0.54 -8.42
C VAL A 53 5.97 -0.30 -9.66
N ASN A 54 6.46 -1.53 -9.66
CA ASN A 54 6.33 -2.45 -10.79
C ASN A 54 5.40 -3.61 -10.46
N VAL A 55 4.72 -4.18 -11.45
CA VAL A 55 3.91 -5.40 -11.24
C VAL A 55 4.81 -6.54 -10.76
N GLY A 56 4.42 -7.20 -9.67
CA GLY A 56 5.19 -8.24 -9.01
C GLY A 56 6.16 -7.73 -7.94
N ASP A 57 6.31 -6.40 -7.80
CA ASP A 57 7.19 -5.83 -6.79
C ASP A 57 6.57 -5.93 -5.39
N GLN A 58 7.42 -6.14 -4.38
CA GLN A 58 6.99 -6.19 -2.99
C GLN A 58 7.18 -4.84 -2.32
N VAL A 59 6.07 -4.19 -2.01
CA VAL A 59 6.05 -2.87 -1.40
C VAL A 59 5.42 -2.92 -0.02
N THR A 60 6.03 -2.23 0.93
CA THR A 60 5.49 -2.08 2.27
C THR A 60 4.57 -0.88 2.28
N VAL A 61 3.30 -1.08 2.66
CA VAL A 61 2.21 -0.13 2.52
C VAL A 61 1.47 0.01 3.84
N ARG A 62 1.02 1.22 4.15
CA ARG A 62 0.20 1.47 5.33
C ARG A 62 -1.28 1.61 4.96
N VAL A 63 -2.14 0.97 5.73
CA VAL A 63 -3.59 1.09 5.62
C VAL A 63 -3.99 2.47 6.09
N ARG A 64 -4.51 3.29 5.19
CA ARG A 64 -5.08 4.58 5.53
C ARG A 64 -6.56 4.45 5.87
N GLU A 65 -7.31 3.71 5.06
CA GLU A 65 -8.76 3.60 5.16
C GLU A 65 -9.23 2.30 4.51
N ILE A 66 -10.34 1.72 4.99
CA ILE A 66 -10.91 0.48 4.43
C ILE A 66 -12.35 0.72 4.04
N ASP A 67 -12.64 0.44 2.78
CA ASP A 67 -13.95 0.61 2.16
C ASP A 67 -14.83 -0.64 2.41
N ASN A 68 -16.15 -0.46 2.50
CA ASN A 68 -17.10 -1.57 2.72
C ASN A 68 -17.15 -2.57 1.54
N ARG A 69 -16.57 -2.21 0.40
CA ARG A 69 -16.40 -3.07 -0.78
C ARG A 69 -15.15 -3.94 -0.74
N GLY A 70 -14.36 -3.89 0.34
CA GLY A 70 -13.10 -4.64 0.47
C GLY A 70 -11.89 -3.96 -0.15
N ARG A 71 -12.04 -2.73 -0.67
CA ARG A 71 -10.93 -1.90 -1.17
C ARG A 71 -10.24 -1.22 -0.01
N ILE A 72 -8.91 -1.18 -0.05
CA ILE A 72 -8.10 -0.60 1.01
C ILE A 72 -7.31 0.56 0.44
N ASN A 73 -7.50 1.76 0.98
CA ASN A 73 -6.69 2.90 0.59
C ASN A 73 -5.33 2.75 1.27
N LEU A 74 -4.30 2.55 0.46
CA LEU A 74 -2.93 2.35 0.92
C LEU A 74 -2.10 3.60 0.64
N THR A 75 -1.10 3.83 1.47
CA THR A 75 -0.08 4.86 1.24
C THR A 75 1.31 4.27 1.45
N LEU A 76 2.24 4.67 0.58
CA LEU A 76 3.67 4.38 0.74
C LEU A 76 4.34 5.43 1.65
N ARG A 77 3.65 6.56 1.87
CA ARG A 77 4.16 7.69 2.62
C ARG A 77 4.05 7.42 4.13
N GLY A 78 5.18 7.51 4.83
CA GLY A 78 5.21 7.34 6.28
C GLY A 78 5.21 5.88 6.75
N VAL A 79 5.64 4.94 5.90
CA VAL A 79 6.09 3.63 6.39
C VAL A 79 7.50 3.84 6.95
N PRO A 80 7.71 3.75 8.27
CA PRO A 80 9.05 3.79 8.81
C PRO A 80 9.78 2.56 8.26
N GLN A 81 10.83 2.79 7.47
CA GLN A 81 11.88 1.80 7.32
C GLN A 81 12.30 1.46 8.75
N ALA A 82 12.17 0.20 9.13
CA ALA A 82 12.46 -0.29 10.48
C ALA A 82 13.99 -0.26 10.73
N ASP A 83 14.57 0.93 10.72
CA ASP A 83 15.89 1.25 11.23
C ASP A 83 15.70 2.13 12.46
N ALA A 84 15.24 1.49 13.54
CA ALA A 84 15.57 1.92 14.90
C ALA A 84 15.50 0.68 15.80
N PRO A 85 16.64 0.00 16.05
CA PRO A 85 16.77 -0.88 17.20
C PRO A 85 16.41 -0.09 18.47
N LEU A 86 15.65 -0.72 19.37
CA LEU A 86 15.29 -0.16 20.67
C LEU A 86 16.57 0.30 21.41
N PRO A 87 16.68 1.53 21.94
CA PRO A 87 17.68 1.80 22.95
C PRO A 87 17.28 0.98 24.19
N GLY A 88 18.12 -0.01 24.53
CA GLY A 88 18.07 -0.74 25.79
C GLY A 88 18.57 0.09 26.96
#